data_AF-A0A357CEJ1-F1
#
_entry.id   AF-A0A357CEJ1-F1
#
_cell.length_a   1.000
_cell.length_b   1.000
_cell.length_c   1.000
_cell.angle_alpha   90.00
_cell.angle_beta   90.00
_cell.angle_gamma   90.00
#
_symmetry.space_group_name_H-M   'P 1'
#
loop_
_entity.id
_entity.type
_entity.pdbx_description
1 polymer ?
#
loop_
_entity_poly.entity_id
_entity_poly.type
_entity_poly.pdbx_seq_one_letter_code
_entity_poly.pdbx_strand_id
1 'polypeptide(L)' 'KTLLAQTLARILDVPFTMADATTLTEAGYVGEDVENIILKLLQAADYNVERAQRGIVYIDEVDKISRKSDNPS' A
#
# COMPACT_ATOMS: atom_id res chain seq x y z
N LYS A 1 -9.62 -2.77 -10.84
CA LYS A 1 -8.33 -2.05 -10.71
C LYS A 1 -7.26 -2.98 -10.14
N THR A 2 -7.55 -3.67 -9.02
CA THR A 2 -6.68 -4.67 -8.38
C THR A 2 -6.13 -5.76 -9.31
N LEU A 3 -6.96 -6.38 -10.17
CA LEU A 3 -6.51 -7.43 -11.10
C LEU A 3 -5.43 -6.93 -12.08
N LEU A 4 -5.50 -5.67 -12.51
CA LEU A 4 -4.49 -5.09 -13.40
C LEU A 4 -3.15 -4.95 -12.69
N ALA A 5 -3.17 -4.45 -11.45
CA ALA A 5 -1.95 -4.30 -10.63
C ALA A 5 -1.30 -5.65 -10.32
N GLN A 6 -2.10 -6.65 -9.92
CA GLN A 6 -1.61 -8.02 -9.68
C GLN A 6 -1.08 -8.68 -10.96
N THR A 7 -1.69 -8.42 -12.12
CA THR A 7 -1.23 -8.97 -13.39
C THR A 7 0.07 -8.31 -13.83
N LEU A 8 0.20 -6.99 -13.66
CA LEU A 8 1.43 -6.27 -13.95
C LEU A 8 2.59 -6.79 -13.09
N ALA A 9 2.39 -6.95 -11.78
CA ALA A 9 3.44 -7.46 -10.89
C ALA A 9 3.89 -8.89 -11.26
N ARG A 10 2.94 -9.76 -11.65
CA ARG A 10 3.25 -11.11 -12.14
C ARG A 10 4.03 -11.09 -13.46
N ILE A 11 3.68 -10.19 -14.39
CA ILE A 11 4.41 -10.06 -15.66
C ILE A 11 5.83 -9.55 -15.44
N LEU A 12 6.04 -8.65 -14.47
CA LEU A 12 7.34 -8.06 -14.16
C LEU A 12 8.19 -8.89 -13.17
N ASP A 13 7.65 -9.97 -12.60
CA ASP A 13 8.28 -10.81 -11.55
C ASP A 13 8.81 -9.99 -10.34
N VAL A 14 8.00 -9.03 -9.87
CA VAL A 14 8.36 -8.20 -8.72
C VAL A 14 7.43 -8.46 -7.52
N PRO A 15 7.94 -8.29 -6.28
CA PRO A 15 7.11 -8.39 -5.08
C PRO A 15 5.90 -7.46 -5.17
N PHE A 16 4.76 -7.90 -4.64
CA PHE A 16 3.51 -7.16 -4.69
C PHE A 16 2.82 -7.16 -3.33
N THR A 17 2.34 -5.99 -2.92
CA THR A 17 1.43 -5.86 -1.77
C THR A 17 0.30 -4.88 -2.09
N MET A 18 -0.78 -5.00 -1.34
CA MET A 18 -1.95 -4.13 -1.46
C MET A 18 -2.32 -3.57 -0.09
N ALA A 19 -2.73 -2.31 -0.09
CA ALA A 19 -3.25 -1.62 1.08
C ALA A 19 -4.49 -0.79 0.72
N ASP A 20 -5.35 -0.58 1.70
CA ASP A 20 -6.50 0.31 1.61
C ASP A 20 -6.15 1.63 2.30
N ALA A 21 -6.33 2.76 1.62
CA ALA A 21 -6.00 4.06 2.20
C ALA A 21 -6.89 4.41 3.41
N THR A 22 -8.08 3.85 3.54
CA THR A 22 -8.99 4.13 4.68
C THR A 22 -8.52 3.52 5.99
N THR A 23 -7.69 2.47 5.95
CA THR A 23 -7.12 1.82 7.14
C THR A 23 -5.85 2.51 7.63
N LEU A 24 -5.32 3.46 6.85
CA LEU A 24 -4.18 4.30 7.21
C LEU A 24 -4.65 5.40 8.15
N THR A 25 -4.40 5.23 9.44
CA THR A 25 -4.73 6.21 10.47
C THR A 25 -3.59 7.19 10.69
N GLU A 26 -3.90 8.47 10.87
CA GLU A 26 -2.91 9.46 11.33
C GLU A 26 -2.47 9.14 12.77
N ALA A 27 -1.17 8.89 12.94
CA ALA A 27 -0.41 8.82 14.19
C ALA A 27 -1.15 8.27 15.43
N GLY A 28 -0.96 6.97 15.70
CA GLY A 28 -1.02 6.43 17.07
C GLY A 28 -2.33 5.79 17.53
N TYR A 29 -3.32 5.58 16.65
CA TYR A 29 -4.58 4.93 17.01
C TYR A 29 -4.99 3.87 15.99
N VAL A 30 -4.87 2.59 16.38
CA VAL A 30 -5.54 1.40 15.82
C VAL A 30 -5.81 1.46 14.30
N GLY A 31 -4.78 1.16 13.51
CA GLY A 31 -4.83 1.10 12.05
C GLY A 31 -3.67 0.30 11.48
N GLU A 32 -3.71 0.02 10.18
CA GLU A 32 -2.58 -0.60 9.48
C GLU A 32 -1.52 0.47 9.25
N ASP A 33 -0.38 0.38 9.95
CA ASP A 33 0.71 1.33 9.80
C ASP A 33 1.29 1.25 8.36
N VAL A 34 1.73 2.39 7.83
CA VAL A 34 2.51 2.47 6.58
C VAL A 34 3.72 1.53 6.65
N GLU A 35 4.34 1.38 7.83
CA GLU A 35 5.44 0.44 8.04
C GLU A 35 5.02 -1.02 7.81
N ASN A 36 3.80 -1.41 8.19
CA ASN A 36 3.30 -2.77 7.97
C ASN A 36 3.10 -3.09 6.49
N ILE A 37 2.76 -2.11 5.66
CA ILE A 37 2.63 -2.30 4.20
C ILE A 37 3.99 -2.65 3.60
N ILE A 38 5.04 -1.92 4.02
CA ILE A 38 6.40 -2.18 3.58
C ILE A 38 6.90 -3.52 4.13
N LEU A 39 6.57 -3.88 5.38
CA LEU A 39 6.88 -5.18 5.95
C LEU A 39 6.24 -6.32 5.13
N LYS A 40 4.97 -6.18 4.72
CA LYS A 40 4.30 -7.14 3.84
C LYS A 40 4.96 -7.24 2.47
N LEU A 41 5.40 -6.12 1.89
CA LEU A 41 6.14 -6.14 0.63
C LEU A 41 7.49 -6.86 0.77
N LEU A 42 8.19 -6.64 1.89
CA LEU A 42 9.44 -7.31 2.19
C LEU A 42 9.23 -8.82 2.41
N GLN A 43 8.15 -9.23 3.07
CA GLN A 43 7.75 -10.63 3.19
C GLN A 43 7.45 -11.25 1.82
N ALA A 44 6.74 -10.54 0.94
CA ALA A 44 6.50 -10.96 -0.44
C ALA A 44 7.78 -11.00 -1.30
N ALA A 45 8.85 -10.36 -0.84
CA ALA A 45 10.18 -10.40 -1.43
C ALA A 45 11.10 -11.45 -0.78
N ASP A 46 10.57 -12.37 0.03
CA ASP A 46 11.34 -13.34 0.81
C ASP A 46 12.44 -12.68 1.67
N TYR A 47 12.12 -11.52 2.26
CA TYR A 47 13.03 -10.68 3.03
C TYR A 47 14.25 -10.14 2.26
N ASN A 48 14.22 -10.18 0.92
CA ASN A 48 15.24 -9.57 0.08
C ASN A 48 14.95 -8.07 -0.14
N VAL A 49 15.81 -7.22 0.43
CA VAL A 49 15.68 -5.76 0.36
C VAL A 49 15.82 -5.24 -1.08
N GLU A 50 16.77 -5.73 -1.86
CA GLU A 50 16.96 -5.29 -3.25
C GLU A 50 15.76 -5.63 -4.15
N ARG A 51 15.14 -6.80 -3.92
CA ARG A 51 13.89 -7.17 -4.60
C ARG A 51 12.72 -6.30 -4.14
N ALA A 52 12.58 -6.08 -2.83
CA ALA A 52 11.51 -5.26 -2.27
C ALA A 52 11.56 -3.80 -2.76
N GLN A 53 12.77 -3.24 -2.95
CA GLN A 53 12.98 -1.90 -3.53
C GLN A 53 12.42 -1.75 -4.95
N ARG A 54 12.27 -2.85 -5.69
CA ARG A 54 11.67 -2.90 -7.04
C ARG A 54 10.22 -3.38 -7.02
N GLY A 55 9.65 -3.59 -5.83
CA GLY A 55 8.30 -4.10 -5.63
C GLY A 55 7.22 -3.07 -5.94
N ILE A 56 5.99 -3.56 -6.06
CA ILE A 56 4.80 -2.75 -6.34
C ILE A 56 3.91 -2.73 -5.08
N VAL A 57 3.57 -1.54 -4.63
CA VAL A 57 2.55 -1.29 -3.61
C VAL A 57 1.32 -0.71 -4.31
N TYR A 58 0.18 -1.39 -4.24
CA TYR A 58 -1.09 -0.86 -4.72
C TYR A 58 -1.90 -0.31 -3.54
N ILE A 59 -2.19 0.99 -3.59
CA ILE A 59 -3.02 1.68 -2.59
C ILE A 59 -4.38 1.98 -3.24
N ASP A 60 -5.44 1.38 -2.73
CA ASP A 60 -6.82 1.68 -3.16
C ASP A 60 -7.47 2.75 -2.26
N GLU A 61 -8.63 3.26 -2.68
CA GLU A 61 -9.45 4.21 -1.90
C GLU A 61 -8.77 5.53 -1.49
N VAL A 62 -7.71 5.93 -2.22
CA VAL A 62 -6.98 7.19 -1.96
C VAL A 62 -7.86 8.44 -2.06
N ASP A 63 -9.00 8.37 -2.74
CA ASP A 63 -9.99 9.46 -2.79
C ASP A 63 -10.66 9.69 -1.43
N LYS A 64 -10.76 8.65 -0.58
CA LYS A 64 -11.42 8.73 0.74
C LYS A 64 -10.62 9.54 1.75
N ILE A 65 -9.30 9.47 1.67
CA ILE A 65 -8.38 10.27 2.51
C ILE A 65 -8.17 11.70 1.98
N SER A 66 -8.62 11.99 0.75
CA SER A 66 -8.45 13.32 0.13
C SER A 66 -9.49 14.36 0.57
N ARG A 67 -10.43 14.03 1.48
CA ARG A 67 -11.33 15.01 2.07
C ARG A 67 -10.57 15.89 3.07
N LYS A 68 -9.87 16.90 2.55
CA LYS A 68 -9.59 18.09 3.34
C LYS A 68 -10.92 18.62 3.83
N SER A 69 -11.00 18.89 5.12
CA SER A 69 -12.06 19.61 5.79
C SER A 69 -12.52 20.79 4.93
N ASP A 70 -13.67 20.64 4.25
CA ASP A 70 -14.51 21.77 3.92
C ASP A 70 -14.91 22.34 5.28
N ASN A 71 -14.15 23.32 5.73
CA ASN A 71 -14.40 24.08 6.93
C ASN A 71 -15.75 24.79 6.71
N PRO A 72 -16.87 24.34 7.30
CA PRO A 72 -18.09 25.12 7.24
C PRO A 72 -17.85 26.29 8.20
N SER A 73 -17.59 27.46 7.62
CA SER A 73 -17.70 28.71 8.38
C SER A 73 -19.13 28.87 8.92
#